data_AF-A0A835I6V9-F1
#
_entry.id   AF-A0A835I6V9-F1
#
_cell.length_a   1.000
_cell.length_b   1.000
_cell.length_c   1.000
_cell.angle_alpha   90.00
_cell.angle_beta   90.00
_cell.angle_gamma   90.00
#
_symmetry.space_group_name_H-M   'P 1'
#
loop_
_entity.id
_entity.type
_entity.pdbx_description
1 polymer ?
#
loop_
_entity_poly.entity_id
_entity_poly.type
_entity_poly.pdbx_seq_one_letter_code
_entity_poly.pdbx_strand_id
1 'polypeptide(L)'
;MSPIQCIWHKPIDGKMKLNTDGCVGNGQAGIGGAIWNELGEVVMTFTGLNSNTSVIYQELLTIKKGLNACILLQYSRVDVESDSMRRISESRNGNEKARLRDTVGVNSKPCSSLVKRGDIYALPLKEDSFDFVFSTAMIDGVKVPARMVLEMERVLKEGRVGVVLRRVAGNVVPARDVMKAAAPVSSYLKFSDVVDVRTVNCTVMVIFKKRFLGGLEQVLKKEKVSAAPLLLAAE
;
A
#
# COMPACT_ATOMS: atom_id res chain seq x y z
N MET A 1 1.95 1.57 39.51
CA MET A 1 2.13 1.54 38.04
C MET A 1 3.16 2.58 37.67
N SER A 2 4.27 2.18 37.04
CA SER A 2 5.21 3.14 36.45
C SER A 2 4.58 3.78 35.21
N PRO A 3 4.74 5.10 34.98
CA PRO A 3 4.21 5.74 33.79
C PRO A 3 4.79 5.12 32.52
N ILE A 4 3.94 4.87 31.52
CA ILE A 4 4.37 4.48 30.18
C ILE A 4 5.07 5.69 29.56
N GLN A 5 6.35 5.56 29.26
CA GLN A 5 7.11 6.61 28.61
C GLN A 5 6.80 6.61 27.10
N CYS A 6 5.94 7.52 26.65
CA CYS A 6 5.67 7.74 25.24
C CYS A 6 6.72 8.68 24.64
N ILE A 7 7.65 8.15 23.84
CA ILE A 7 8.66 8.95 23.14
C ILE A 7 8.14 9.29 21.74
N TRP A 8 7.83 10.57 21.51
CA TRP A 8 7.57 11.09 20.17
C TRP A 8 8.86 11.63 19.57
N HIS A 9 9.16 11.21 18.33
CA HIS A 9 10.33 11.68 17.60
C HIS A 9 9.91 12.77 16.61
N LYS A 10 10.54 13.94 16.72
CA LYS A 10 10.35 15.05 15.79
C LYS A 10 10.71 14.66 14.36
N PRO A 11 10.06 15.27 13.35
CA PRO A 11 10.44 15.05 11.95
C PRO A 11 11.90 15.45 11.72
N ILE A 12 12.54 14.79 10.77
CA ILE A 12 13.88 15.16 10.29
C ILE A 12 13.75 16.48 9.51
N ASP A 13 14.79 17.30 9.52
CA ASP A 13 14.85 18.60 8.85
C ASP A 13 14.30 18.58 7.41
N GLY A 14 13.40 19.52 7.12
CA GLY A 14 12.72 19.69 5.85
C GLY A 14 11.62 18.65 5.57
N LYS A 15 11.13 17.91 6.58
CA LYS A 15 10.03 16.94 6.43
C LYS A 15 8.83 17.28 7.30
N MET A 16 7.64 17.01 6.76
CA MET A 16 6.41 16.94 7.53
C MET A 16 6.19 15.51 8.02
N LYS A 17 5.55 15.36 9.17
CA LYS A 17 5.04 14.07 9.64
C LYS A 17 3.52 14.08 9.63
N LEU A 18 2.92 13.09 8.96
CA LEU A 18 1.50 12.82 8.98
C LEU A 18 1.22 11.64 9.92
N ASN A 19 0.59 11.91 11.06
CA ASN A 19 0.05 10.87 11.94
C ASN A 19 -1.41 10.66 11.59
N THR A 20 -1.82 9.40 11.48
CA THR A 20 -3.20 9.02 11.15
C THR A 20 -3.70 7.93 12.08
N ASP A 21 -4.97 8.02 12.44
CA ASP A 21 -5.68 7.04 13.25
C ASP A 21 -7.12 6.91 12.74
N GLY A 22 -7.52 5.68 12.40
CA GLY A 22 -8.88 5.36 12.00
C GLY A 22 -9.60 4.64 13.13
N CYS A 23 -10.76 5.15 13.56
CA CYS A 23 -11.53 4.53 14.62
C CYS A 23 -12.83 3.91 14.10
N VAL A 24 -13.27 2.83 14.76
CA VAL A 24 -14.55 2.17 14.52
C VAL A 24 -15.19 1.85 15.86
N GLY A 25 -16.48 2.18 16.03
CA GLY A 25 -17.22 1.87 17.24
C GLY A 25 -18.73 2.09 17.07
N ASN A 26 -19.56 1.26 17.71
CA ASN A 26 -21.03 1.40 17.74
C ASN A 26 -21.70 1.60 16.36
N GLY A 27 -21.25 0.87 15.34
CA GLY A 27 -21.80 1.00 13.99
C GLY A 27 -21.38 2.28 13.23
N GLN A 28 -20.47 3.07 13.82
CA GLN A 28 -19.91 4.28 13.23
C GLN A 28 -18.40 4.14 13.07
N ALA A 29 -17.83 4.99 12.23
CA ALA A 29 -16.40 5.12 12.08
C ALA A 29 -15.97 6.58 12.00
N GLY A 30 -14.74 6.83 12.42
CA GLY A 30 -14.08 8.11 12.35
C GLY A 30 -12.73 7.98 11.64
N ILE A 31 -12.36 9.04 10.93
CA ILE A 31 -10.99 9.26 10.46
C ILE A 31 -10.41 10.43 11.22
N GLY A 32 -9.14 10.35 11.59
CA GLY A 32 -8.46 11.41 12.33
C GLY A 32 -6.98 11.47 12.02
N GLY A 33 -6.40 12.67 12.07
CA GLY A 33 -4.96 12.79 11.94
C GLY A 33 -4.45 14.20 12.18
N ALA A 34 -3.13 14.28 12.29
CA ALA A 34 -2.39 15.51 12.51
C ALA A 34 -1.15 15.57 11.63
N ILE A 35 -0.86 16.75 11.11
CA ILE A 35 0.32 17.07 10.33
C ILE A 35 1.23 17.94 11.19
N TRP A 36 2.48 17.50 11.35
CA TRP A 36 3.50 18.14 12.16
C TRP A 36 4.64 18.67 11.28
N ASN A 37 5.16 19.85 11.59
CA ASN A 37 6.37 20.38 10.94
C ASN A 37 7.65 19.90 11.66
N GLU A 38 8.81 20.26 11.10
CA GLU A 38 10.14 19.95 11.63
C GLU A 38 10.43 20.53 13.02
N LEU A 39 9.76 21.63 13.38
CA LEU A 39 9.83 22.24 14.72
C LEU A 39 9.02 21.45 15.76
N GLY A 40 8.22 20.49 15.32
CA GLY A 40 7.33 19.69 16.15
C GLY A 40 6.02 20.37 16.51
N GLU A 41 5.62 21.36 15.71
CA GLU A 41 4.35 22.05 15.85
C GLU A 41 3.29 21.37 14.97
N VAL A 42 2.05 21.33 15.48
CA VAL A 42 0.90 20.87 14.69
C VAL A 42 0.49 21.97 13.74
N VAL A 43 0.61 21.70 12.44
CA VAL A 43 0.23 22.67 11.39
C VAL A 43 -1.21 22.47 10.94
N MET A 44 -1.72 21.24 11.03
CA MET A 44 -3.11 20.93 10.70
C MET A 44 -3.56 19.69 11.45
N THR A 45 -4.83 19.69 11.87
CA THR A 45 -5.55 18.48 12.25
C THR A 45 -6.74 18.28 11.30
N PHE A 46 -7.15 17.03 11.13
CA PHE A 46 -8.35 16.71 10.39
C PHE A 46 -9.14 15.61 11.08
N THR A 47 -10.45 15.69 10.92
CA THR A 47 -11.39 14.66 11.37
C THR A 47 -12.48 14.47 10.33
N GLY A 48 -13.14 13.33 10.35
CA GLY A 48 -14.32 13.06 9.54
C GLY A 48 -15.07 11.85 10.05
N LEU A 49 -16.37 11.84 9.82
CA LEU A 49 -17.21 10.69 10.09
C LEU A 49 -17.38 9.84 8.84
N ASN A 50 -17.52 8.54 9.04
CA ASN A 50 -17.82 7.60 7.99
C ASN A 50 -18.79 6.54 8.53
N SER A 51 -19.77 6.14 7.72
CA SER A 51 -20.70 5.06 8.07
C SER A 51 -20.07 3.67 7.94
N ASN A 52 -18.84 3.61 7.46
CA ASN A 52 -18.16 2.40 7.09
C ASN A 52 -17.28 1.88 8.23
N THR A 53 -17.59 0.72 8.79
CA THR A 53 -16.93 0.19 9.99
C THR A 53 -15.74 -0.74 9.72
N SER A 54 -15.19 -0.75 8.50
CA SER A 54 -13.98 -1.54 8.21
C SER A 54 -12.73 -0.80 8.70
N VAL A 55 -12.06 -1.37 9.71
CA VAL A 55 -10.82 -0.81 10.30
C VAL A 55 -9.78 -0.51 9.22
N ILE A 56 -9.43 -1.49 8.36
CA ILE A 56 -8.40 -1.31 7.32
C ILE A 56 -8.82 -0.23 6.30
N TYR A 57 -10.11 -0.15 5.97
CA TYR A 57 -10.60 0.89 5.06
C TYR A 57 -10.50 2.28 5.69
N GLN A 58 -10.86 2.42 6.97
CA GLN A 58 -10.72 3.68 7.68
C GLN A 58 -9.26 4.11 7.73
N GLU A 59 -8.33 3.19 7.94
CA GLU A 59 -6.90 3.47 7.96
C GLU A 59 -6.40 3.98 6.61
N LEU A 60 -6.70 3.26 5.52
CA LEU A 60 -6.31 3.71 4.17
C LEU A 60 -7.00 5.02 3.78
N LEU A 61 -8.26 5.22 4.19
CA LEU A 61 -8.99 6.45 3.95
C LEU A 61 -8.40 7.63 4.72
N THR A 62 -7.98 7.40 5.97
CA THR A 62 -7.34 8.40 6.82
C THR A 62 -5.99 8.81 6.24
N ILE A 63 -5.18 7.84 5.80
CA ILE A 63 -3.92 8.08 5.07
C ILE A 63 -4.18 8.89 3.80
N LYS A 64 -5.17 8.48 2.98
CA LYS A 64 -5.55 9.22 1.76
C LYS A 64 -5.96 10.67 2.08
N LYS A 65 -6.79 10.87 3.10
CA LYS A 65 -7.28 12.19 3.50
C LYS A 65 -6.12 13.09 3.95
N GLY A 66 -5.22 12.57 4.78
CA GLY A 66 -4.03 13.29 5.25
C GLY A 66 -3.04 13.62 4.14
N LEU A 67 -2.80 12.68 3.21
CA LEU A 67 -1.94 12.94 2.04
C LEU A 67 -2.55 13.97 1.10
N ASN A 68 -3.87 13.94 0.88
CA ASN A 68 -4.56 14.98 0.12
C ASN A 68 -4.44 16.36 0.79
N ALA A 69 -4.51 16.43 2.12
CA ALA A 69 -4.28 17.68 2.84
C ALA A 69 -2.84 18.18 2.64
N CYS A 70 -1.84 17.29 2.72
CA CYS A 70 -0.44 17.64 2.45
C CYS A 70 -0.23 18.17 1.01
N ILE A 71 -0.89 17.55 0.02
CA ILE A 71 -0.87 18.00 -1.38
C ILE A 71 -1.46 19.39 -1.51
N LEU A 72 -2.63 19.65 -0.90
CA LEU A 72 -3.30 20.95 -0.95
C LEU A 72 -2.46 22.05 -0.28
N LEU A 73 -1.77 21.73 0.81
CA LEU A 73 -0.86 22.63 1.51
C LEU A 73 0.52 22.76 0.86
N GLN A 74 0.74 22.13 -0.30
CA GLN A 74 2.00 22.19 -1.08
C GLN A 74 3.23 21.64 -0.35
N TYR A 75 3.06 20.69 0.57
CA TYR A 75 4.20 20.03 1.20
C TYR A 75 4.86 19.02 0.26
N SER A 76 6.19 18.99 0.26
CA SER A 76 7.01 18.23 -0.68
C SER A 76 7.57 16.93 -0.13
N ARG A 77 7.71 16.82 1.21
CA ARG A 77 8.31 15.67 1.89
C ARG A 77 7.48 15.30 3.11
N VAL A 78 6.83 14.14 3.06
CA VAL A 78 5.91 13.67 4.10
C VAL A 78 6.27 12.24 4.50
N ASP A 79 6.51 12.05 5.80
CA ASP A 79 6.56 10.71 6.40
C ASP A 79 5.20 10.40 7.03
N VAL A 80 4.62 9.25 6.70
CA VAL A 80 3.31 8.81 7.23
C VAL A 80 3.52 7.79 8.34
N GLU A 81 2.83 7.99 9.45
CA GLU A 81 2.83 7.09 10.61
C GLU A 81 1.38 6.71 10.96
N SER A 82 1.06 5.43 10.77
CA SER A 82 -0.20 4.78 11.17
C SER A 82 0.18 3.51 11.94
N ASP A 83 -0.49 3.26 13.05
CA ASP A 83 -0.31 2.05 13.85
C ASP A 83 -0.88 0.80 13.15
N SER A 84 -1.91 0.96 12.33
CA SER A 84 -2.48 -0.10 11.50
C SER A 84 -1.61 -0.55 10.33
N MET A 85 -0.57 0.21 9.97
CA MET A 85 0.43 -0.24 9.00
C MET A 85 1.19 -1.49 9.47
N ARG A 86 1.18 -1.81 10.78
CA ARG A 86 1.70 -3.08 11.32
C ARG A 86 0.92 -4.31 10.84
N ARG A 87 -0.34 -4.14 10.42
CA ARG A 87 -1.19 -5.25 9.93
C ARG A 87 -0.95 -5.56 8.45
N ILE A 88 -0.41 -4.58 7.70
CA ILE A 88 -0.23 -4.65 6.25
C ILE A 88 1.24 -4.88 5.88
N SER A 89 2.16 -4.33 6.66
CA SER A 89 3.59 -4.62 6.52
C SER A 89 3.99 -5.68 7.54
N GLU A 90 4.34 -6.88 7.08
CA GLU A 90 5.08 -7.86 7.89
C GLU A 90 6.46 -7.25 8.20
N SER A 91 6.53 -6.42 9.25
CA SER A 91 7.78 -5.96 9.82
C SER A 91 8.41 -7.11 10.61
N ARG A 92 9.61 -7.53 10.21
CA ARG A 92 10.31 -8.70 10.74
C ARG A 92 10.98 -8.50 12.11
N ASN A 93 10.84 -7.36 12.79
CA ASN A 93 11.38 -7.19 14.14
C ASN A 93 10.39 -6.44 15.03
N GLY A 94 9.94 -7.10 16.10
CA GLY A 94 9.07 -6.50 17.11
C GLY A 94 9.81 -5.39 17.83
N ASN A 95 9.43 -4.13 17.56
CA ASN A 95 9.44 -2.95 18.45
C ASN A 95 9.38 -1.63 17.67
N GLU A 96 9.65 -1.62 16.36
CA GLU A 96 9.46 -0.40 15.55
C GLU A 96 7.98 -0.20 15.17
N LYS A 97 7.46 1.04 15.30
CA LYS A 97 6.18 1.43 14.69
C LYS A 97 6.35 1.43 13.17
N ALA A 98 5.42 0.82 12.45
CA ALA A 98 5.43 0.82 10.99
C ALA A 98 5.25 2.26 10.47
N ARG A 99 6.24 2.75 9.71
CA ARG A 99 6.26 4.13 9.16
C ARG A 99 6.50 4.03 7.66
N LEU A 100 5.68 4.72 6.87
CA LEU A 100 5.91 4.89 5.44
C LEU A 100 6.74 6.16 5.24
N ARG A 101 8.00 5.99 4.90
CA ARG A 101 8.91 7.09 4.59
C ARG A 101 8.87 7.39 3.10
N ASP A 102 9.15 8.65 2.76
CA ASP A 102 9.33 9.09 1.37
C ASP A 102 8.11 8.80 0.49
N THR A 103 6.93 9.20 0.98
CA THR A 103 5.67 9.01 0.26
C THR A 103 5.65 9.83 -1.02
N VAL A 104 5.30 9.19 -2.14
CA VAL A 104 5.21 9.83 -3.47
C VAL A 104 3.85 9.51 -4.10
N GLY A 105 3.14 10.53 -4.57
CA GLY A 105 1.97 10.39 -5.42
C GLY A 105 2.33 10.42 -6.90
N VAL A 106 1.50 9.80 -7.75
CA VAL A 106 1.58 9.94 -9.21
C VAL A 106 0.20 10.30 -9.76
N ASN A 107 0.13 11.34 -10.61
CA ASN A 107 -1.09 11.77 -11.26
C ASN A 107 -0.79 12.37 -12.64
N SER A 108 -1.71 12.25 -13.59
CA SER A 108 -1.58 12.85 -14.93
C SER A 108 -1.59 14.37 -14.90
N LYS A 109 -2.26 14.96 -13.90
CA LYS A 109 -2.31 16.41 -13.63
C LYS A 109 -1.78 16.66 -12.21
N PRO A 110 -0.46 16.76 -12.01
CA PRO A 110 0.10 17.06 -10.71
C PRO A 110 -0.23 18.50 -10.29
N CYS A 111 -0.54 18.69 -9.01
CA CYS A 111 -0.79 20.00 -8.42
C CYS A 111 0.10 20.26 -7.19
N SER A 112 1.14 19.43 -6.96
CA SER A 112 2.06 19.51 -5.82
C SER A 112 3.36 18.77 -6.15
N SER A 113 4.46 19.18 -5.51
CA SER A 113 5.77 18.50 -5.60
C SER A 113 5.78 17.09 -4.99
N LEU A 114 4.82 16.77 -4.10
CA LEU A 114 4.60 15.40 -3.61
C LEU A 114 4.05 14.46 -4.70
N VAL A 115 3.51 15.03 -5.79
CA VAL A 115 2.86 14.30 -6.88
C VAL A 115 3.67 14.46 -8.15
N LYS A 116 4.27 13.37 -8.62
CA LYS A 116 4.95 13.35 -9.92
C LYS A 116 3.91 13.28 -11.04
N ARG A 117 4.17 14.01 -12.14
CA ARG A 117 3.43 13.80 -13.38
C ARG A 117 3.69 12.39 -13.88
N GLY A 118 2.66 11.59 -14.12
CA GLY A 118 2.83 10.26 -14.67
C GLY A 118 1.53 9.60 -15.11
N ASP A 119 1.68 8.49 -15.83
CA ASP A 119 0.60 7.62 -16.25
C ASP A 119 0.55 6.39 -15.34
N ILE A 120 -0.66 5.97 -14.94
CA ILE A 120 -0.87 4.75 -14.16
C ILE A 120 -0.45 3.48 -14.93
N TYR A 121 -0.28 3.58 -16.25
CA TYR A 121 0.21 2.49 -17.11
C TYR A 121 1.73 2.50 -17.36
N ALA A 122 2.42 3.56 -16.95
CA ALA A 122 3.86 3.73 -17.05
C ALA A 122 4.33 4.70 -15.95
N LEU A 123 4.52 4.18 -14.74
CA LEU A 123 4.85 5.02 -13.59
C LEU A 123 6.29 5.57 -13.75
N PRO A 124 6.52 6.88 -13.55
CA PRO A 124 7.85 7.51 -13.61
C PRO A 124 8.67 7.22 -12.35
N LEU A 125 8.70 5.95 -11.97
CA LEU A 125 9.23 5.41 -10.73
C LEU A 125 10.13 4.21 -11.07
N LYS A 126 11.18 4.02 -10.26
CA LYS A 126 12.12 2.91 -10.43
C LYS A 126 11.44 1.58 -10.09
N GLU A 127 11.92 0.50 -10.68
CA GLU A 127 11.57 -0.86 -10.27
C GLU A 127 12.05 -1.13 -8.84
N ASP A 128 11.32 -1.98 -8.11
CA ASP A 128 11.69 -2.47 -6.77
C ASP A 128 12.12 -1.36 -5.80
N SER A 129 11.41 -0.23 -5.79
CA SER A 129 11.77 0.92 -4.95
C SER A 129 10.82 1.17 -3.78
N PHE A 130 9.63 0.58 -3.77
CA PHE A 130 8.62 0.86 -2.75
C PHE A 130 8.33 -0.34 -1.85
N ASP A 131 8.16 -0.07 -0.55
CA ASP A 131 7.77 -1.07 0.44
C ASP A 131 6.24 -1.22 0.59
N PHE A 132 5.47 -0.32 -0.02
CA PHE A 132 4.02 -0.34 -0.07
C PHE A 132 3.51 0.42 -1.30
N VAL A 133 2.50 -0.12 -1.97
CA VAL A 133 1.84 0.55 -3.11
C VAL A 133 0.32 0.47 -2.95
N PHE A 134 -0.35 1.61 -3.06
CA PHE A 134 -1.80 1.69 -2.96
C PHE A 134 -2.36 2.54 -4.10
N SER A 135 -3.41 2.03 -4.76
CA SER A 135 -4.14 2.81 -5.76
C SER A 135 -5.56 3.09 -5.31
N THR A 136 -5.94 4.36 -5.42
CA THR A 136 -7.34 4.79 -5.24
C THR A 136 -8.13 4.77 -6.55
N ALA A 137 -7.47 4.52 -7.68
CA ALA A 137 -8.15 4.28 -8.94
C ALA A 137 -8.89 2.95 -8.82
N MET A 138 -10.22 3.00 -8.78
CA MET A 138 -11.05 1.79 -8.82
C MET A 138 -10.70 1.03 -10.09
N ILE A 139 -10.24 -0.22 -9.95
CA ILE A 139 -9.68 -0.99 -11.07
C ILE A 139 -10.72 -1.22 -12.18
N ASP A 140 -12.01 -1.27 -11.88
CA ASP A 140 -13.06 -1.41 -12.92
C ASP A 140 -13.25 -0.12 -13.74
N GLY A 141 -12.72 1.01 -13.27
CA GLY A 141 -12.82 2.32 -13.94
C GLY A 141 -11.61 2.68 -14.81
N VAL A 142 -10.56 1.85 -14.84
CA VAL A 142 -9.36 2.13 -15.65
C VAL A 142 -9.44 1.44 -17.02
N LYS A 143 -8.84 2.05 -18.04
CA LYS A 143 -8.89 1.56 -19.42
C LYS A 143 -8.15 0.24 -19.61
N VAL A 144 -7.00 0.07 -18.95
CA VAL A 144 -6.16 -1.13 -19.07
C VAL A 144 -5.77 -1.66 -17.68
N PRO A 145 -6.69 -2.36 -16.97
CA PRO A 145 -6.49 -2.84 -15.61
C PRO A 145 -5.20 -3.64 -15.42
N ALA A 146 -4.93 -4.59 -16.32
CA ALA A 146 -3.74 -5.43 -16.25
C ALA A 146 -2.45 -4.61 -16.26
N ARG A 147 -2.37 -3.57 -17.10
CA ARG A 147 -1.17 -2.74 -17.20
C ARG A 147 -0.95 -1.90 -15.93
N MET A 148 -2.02 -1.37 -15.34
CA MET A 148 -1.93 -0.66 -14.05
C MET A 148 -1.41 -1.59 -12.96
N VAL A 149 -1.94 -2.81 -12.84
CA VAL A 149 -1.49 -3.79 -11.85
C VAL A 149 -0.02 -4.16 -12.05
N LEU A 150 0.41 -4.38 -13.30
CA LEU A 150 1.81 -4.67 -13.62
C LEU A 150 2.76 -3.52 -13.25
N GLU A 151 2.36 -2.26 -13.42
CA GLU A 151 3.17 -1.14 -12.95
C GLU A 151 3.26 -1.08 -11.42
N MET A 152 2.17 -1.44 -10.71
CA MET A 152 2.22 -1.57 -9.25
C MET A 152 3.18 -2.68 -8.81
N GLU A 153 3.14 -3.85 -9.47
CA GLU A 153 4.07 -4.96 -9.19
C GLU A 153 5.52 -4.59 -9.53
N ARG A 154 5.75 -3.82 -10.60
CA ARG A 154 7.08 -3.40 -11.04
C ARG A 154 7.78 -2.53 -9.99
N VAL A 155 7.08 -1.55 -9.42
CA VAL A 155 7.67 -0.59 -8.46
C VAL A 155 7.74 -1.13 -7.03
N LEU A 156 6.93 -2.15 -6.71
CA LEU A 156 6.89 -2.79 -5.40
C LEU A 156 8.08 -3.75 -5.24
N LYS A 157 8.80 -3.67 -4.11
CA LYS A 157 9.88 -4.61 -3.76
C LYS A 157 9.34 -6.02 -3.50
N GLU A 158 10.19 -7.03 -3.65
CA GLU A 158 9.85 -8.40 -3.29
C GLU A 158 9.44 -8.56 -1.82
N GLY A 159 8.46 -9.42 -1.56
CA GLY A 159 7.93 -9.66 -0.22
C GLY A 159 7.10 -8.51 0.36
N ARG A 160 6.88 -7.43 -0.40
CA ARG A 160 6.11 -6.26 0.03
C ARG A 160 4.69 -6.30 -0.49
N VAL A 161 3.84 -5.45 0.10
CA VAL A 161 2.39 -5.51 -0.06
C VAL A 161 1.87 -4.36 -0.90
N GLY A 162 0.95 -4.67 -1.80
CA GLY A 162 0.16 -3.70 -2.53
C GLY A 162 -1.33 -3.87 -2.26
N VAL A 163 -2.09 -2.80 -2.48
CA VAL A 163 -3.55 -2.79 -2.32
C VAL A 163 -4.20 -2.14 -3.53
N VAL A 164 -5.15 -2.86 -4.14
CA VAL A 164 -6.02 -2.37 -5.21
C VAL A 164 -7.46 -2.30 -4.72
N LEU A 165 -8.15 -1.22 -5.08
CA LEU A 165 -9.58 -1.08 -4.86
C LEU A 165 -10.36 -1.46 -6.12
N ARG A 166 -11.46 -2.17 -5.90
CA ARG A 166 -12.40 -2.60 -6.92
C ARG A 166 -13.82 -2.21 -6.50
N ARG A 167 -14.68 -1.82 -7.43
CA ARG A 167 -16.10 -1.59 -7.15
C ARG A 167 -16.93 -2.71 -7.77
N VAL A 168 -17.74 -3.36 -6.95
CA VAL A 168 -18.69 -4.39 -7.39
C VAL A 168 -20.06 -3.75 -7.55
N ALA A 169 -20.82 -4.15 -8.57
CA ALA A 169 -22.19 -3.70 -8.75
C ALA A 169 -23.09 -4.19 -7.60
N GLY A 170 -23.97 -3.31 -7.11
CA GLY A 170 -24.84 -3.56 -5.95
C GLY A 170 -24.45 -2.76 -4.70
N ASN A 171 -25.20 -2.93 -3.61
CA ASN A 171 -24.99 -2.19 -2.35
C ASN A 171 -24.02 -2.91 -1.40
N VAL A 172 -24.02 -4.24 -1.41
CA VAL A 172 -23.22 -5.09 -0.52
C VAL A 172 -22.75 -6.31 -1.31
N VAL A 173 -21.47 -6.68 -1.20
CA VAL A 173 -20.97 -7.95 -1.76
C VAL A 173 -21.27 -9.07 -0.77
N PRO A 174 -22.02 -10.13 -1.16
CA PRO A 174 -22.26 -11.27 -0.29
C PRO A 174 -20.94 -11.92 0.14
N ALA A 175 -20.85 -12.37 1.40
CA ALA A 175 -19.62 -12.97 1.95
C ALA A 175 -19.05 -14.11 1.08
N ARG A 176 -19.94 -14.94 0.51
CA ARG A 176 -19.59 -16.05 -0.40
C ARG A 176 -18.96 -15.60 -1.74
N ASP A 177 -19.18 -14.36 -2.13
CA ASP A 177 -18.76 -13.83 -3.43
C ASP A 177 -17.55 -12.89 -3.31
N VAL A 178 -17.04 -12.64 -2.09
CA VAL A 178 -15.87 -11.79 -1.84
C VAL A 178 -14.63 -12.29 -2.57
N MET A 179 -14.36 -13.60 -2.48
CA MET A 179 -13.22 -14.20 -3.18
C MET A 179 -13.40 -14.15 -4.71
N LYS A 180 -14.64 -14.34 -5.20
CA LYS A 180 -14.94 -14.19 -6.64
C LYS A 180 -14.73 -12.76 -7.10
N ALA A 181 -15.01 -11.77 -6.25
CA ALA A 181 -14.81 -10.37 -6.57
C ALA A 181 -13.33 -9.99 -6.73
N ALA A 182 -12.41 -10.76 -6.13
CA ALA A 182 -10.97 -10.61 -6.32
C ALA A 182 -10.43 -11.31 -7.57
N ALA A 183 -11.18 -12.24 -8.17
CA ALA A 183 -10.72 -13.02 -9.32
C ALA A 183 -10.20 -12.17 -10.50
N PRO A 184 -10.84 -11.04 -10.90
CA PRO A 184 -10.29 -10.17 -11.93
C PRO A 184 -8.94 -9.56 -11.56
N VAL A 185 -8.74 -9.18 -10.29
CA VAL A 185 -7.44 -8.64 -9.84
C VAL A 185 -6.40 -9.76 -9.84
N SER A 186 -6.77 -10.94 -9.35
CA SER A 186 -5.89 -12.11 -9.31
C SER A 186 -5.39 -12.52 -10.69
N SER A 187 -6.19 -12.38 -11.75
CA SER A 187 -5.77 -12.72 -13.11
C SER A 187 -4.80 -11.71 -13.72
N TYR A 188 -4.71 -10.50 -13.16
CA TYR A 188 -3.75 -9.48 -13.60
C TYR A 188 -2.39 -9.57 -12.91
N LEU A 189 -2.32 -10.19 -11.73
CA LEU A 189 -1.08 -10.35 -10.97
C LEU A 189 -0.17 -11.39 -11.63
N LYS A 190 1.06 -11.01 -11.97
CA LYS A 190 2.07 -11.92 -12.56
C LYS A 190 3.17 -12.30 -11.60
N PHE A 191 3.47 -11.45 -10.63
CA PHE A 191 4.60 -11.60 -9.73
C PHE A 191 4.19 -11.63 -8.26
N SER A 192 2.88 -11.61 -7.99
CA SER A 192 2.33 -11.50 -6.65
C SER A 192 1.20 -12.50 -6.42
N ASP A 193 0.95 -12.78 -5.15
CA ASP A 193 -0.18 -13.59 -4.71
C ASP A 193 -1.17 -12.72 -3.92
N VAL A 194 -2.47 -12.99 -4.08
CA VAL A 194 -3.50 -12.39 -3.22
C VAL A 194 -3.35 -12.98 -1.82
N VAL A 195 -3.14 -12.12 -0.83
CA VAL A 195 -2.95 -12.54 0.57
C VAL A 195 -4.19 -12.31 1.43
N ASP A 196 -5.02 -11.33 1.08
CA ASP A 196 -6.28 -11.06 1.78
C ASP A 196 -7.25 -10.31 0.86
N VAL A 197 -8.55 -10.49 1.10
CA VAL A 197 -9.63 -9.79 0.40
C VAL A 197 -10.63 -9.28 1.42
N ARG A 198 -10.83 -7.97 1.45
CA ARG A 198 -11.78 -7.33 2.36
C ARG A 198 -12.85 -6.62 1.56
N THR A 199 -14.09 -6.77 1.97
CA THR A 199 -15.21 -6.04 1.37
C THR A 199 -15.69 -4.97 2.32
N VAL A 200 -16.03 -3.84 1.72
CA VAL A 200 -16.51 -2.68 2.42
C VAL A 200 -17.59 -1.99 1.59
N ASN A 201 -18.85 -2.17 1.99
CA ASN A 201 -20.03 -1.88 1.16
C ASN A 201 -19.92 -2.60 -0.20
N CYS A 202 -19.88 -1.83 -1.29
CA CYS A 202 -19.66 -2.30 -2.65
C CYS A 202 -18.20 -2.21 -3.12
N THR A 203 -17.28 -1.82 -2.24
CA THR A 203 -15.84 -1.73 -2.55
C THR A 203 -15.14 -2.98 -2.04
N VAL A 204 -14.37 -3.62 -2.91
CA VAL A 204 -13.52 -4.76 -2.58
C VAL A 204 -12.07 -4.29 -2.58
N MET A 205 -11.39 -4.55 -1.48
CA MET A 205 -9.98 -4.30 -1.26
C MET A 205 -9.25 -5.62 -1.49
N VAL A 206 -8.46 -5.68 -2.55
CA VAL A 206 -7.60 -6.84 -2.84
C VAL A 206 -6.20 -6.51 -2.38
N ILE A 207 -5.71 -7.26 -1.40
CA ILE A 207 -4.38 -7.12 -0.81
C ILE A 207 -3.51 -8.21 -1.41
N PHE A 208 -2.39 -7.83 -2.02
CA PHE A 208 -1.48 -8.75 -2.67
C PHE A 208 -0.05 -8.54 -2.18
N LYS A 209 0.77 -9.59 -2.24
CA LYS A 209 2.17 -9.56 -1.83
C LYS A 209 3.05 -10.04 -2.96
N LYS A 210 4.08 -9.26 -3.32
CA LYS A 210 5.03 -9.63 -4.36
C LYS A 210 5.86 -10.83 -3.90
N ARG A 211 6.00 -11.84 -4.75
CA ARG A 211 6.81 -13.04 -4.51
C ARG A 211 8.30 -12.69 -4.46
N PHE A 212 9.06 -13.52 -3.76
CA PHE A 212 10.52 -13.48 -3.81
C PHE A 212 11.01 -14.22 -5.05
N LEU A 213 11.54 -13.52 -6.06
CA LEU A 213 12.05 -14.16 -7.28
C LEU A 213 13.45 -14.75 -7.07
N GLY A 214 14.15 -14.36 -5.99
CA GLY A 214 15.44 -14.95 -5.61
C GLY A 214 15.42 -16.48 -5.43
N GLY A 215 14.25 -17.10 -5.23
CA GLY A 215 14.10 -18.55 -5.22
C GLY A 215 14.16 -19.20 -6.60
N LEU A 216 13.66 -18.52 -7.65
CA LEU A 216 13.65 -19.04 -9.03
C LEU A 216 15.05 -19.09 -9.62
N GLU A 217 15.92 -18.11 -9.36
CA GLU A 217 17.31 -18.18 -9.80
C GLU A 217 18.10 -19.32 -9.13
N GLN A 218 17.81 -19.63 -7.88
CA GLN A 218 18.44 -20.75 -7.15
C GLN A 218 17.96 -22.11 -7.68
N VAL A 219 16.67 -22.23 -8.02
CA VAL A 219 16.09 -23.45 -8.62
C VAL A 219 16.60 -23.65 -10.05
N LEU A 220 16.64 -22.60 -10.88
CA LEU A 220 17.18 -22.67 -12.24
C LEU A 220 18.69 -22.97 -12.26
N LYS A 221 19.44 -22.52 -11.25
CA LYS A 221 20.85 -22.91 -11.06
C LYS A 221 20.99 -24.38 -10.65
N LYS A 222 20.10 -24.90 -9.79
CA LYS A 222 20.09 -26.33 -9.41
C LYS A 222 19.74 -27.26 -10.59
N GLU A 223 18.77 -26.89 -11.43
CA GLU A 223 18.39 -27.70 -12.59
C GLU A 223 19.47 -27.72 -13.68
N LYS A 224 20.20 -26.61 -13.89
CA LYS A 224 21.33 -26.57 -14.84
C LYS A 224 22.54 -27.40 -14.40
N VAL A 225 22.75 -27.62 -13.09
CA VAL A 225 23.86 -28.46 -12.59
C VAL A 225 23.54 -29.96 -12.73
N SER A 226 22.27 -30.35 -12.81
CA SER A 226 21.86 -31.75 -12.97
C SER A 226 21.89 -32.26 -14.43
N ALA A 227 22.18 -31.39 -15.41
CA ALA A 227 22.06 -31.70 -16.84
C ALA A 227 23.41 -31.65 -17.60
N ALA A 228 24.52 -32.01 -16.95
CA ALA A 228 25.79 -32.26 -17.66
C ALA A 228 25.90 -33.74 -18.10
N PRO A 229 26.43 -34.06 -19.30
CA PRO A 229 26.15 -35.33 -19.97
C PRO A 229 27.04 -36.49 -19.47
N LEU A 230 26.42 -37.62 -19.17
CA LEU A 230 27.04 -38.95 -19.18
C LEU A 230 27.41 -39.30 -20.63
N LEU A 231 28.62 -38.93 -21.07
CA LEU A 231 29.15 -39.41 -22.34
C LEU A 231 30.69 -39.38 -22.32
N LEU A 232 31.29 -40.40 -21.71
CA LEU A 232 32.64 -40.89 -21.99
C LEU A 232 32.88 -42.16 -21.16
N ALA A 233 32.53 -43.32 -21.73
CA ALA A 233 33.13 -44.62 -21.44
C ALA A 233 32.59 -45.65 -22.46
N ALA A 234 33.17 -45.62 -23.65
CA ALA A 234 33.16 -46.75 -24.57
C ALA A 234 34.47 -46.68 -25.36
N GLU A 235 35.53 -47.19 -24.73
CA GLU A 235 36.67 -47.79 -25.43
C GLU A 235 36.62 -49.29 -25.16
#